data_AF-A0A953R0G1-F1
#
_entry.id   AF-A0A953R0G1-F1
#
_cell.length_a   1.000
_cell.length_b   1.000
_cell.length_c   1.000
_cell.angle_alpha   90.00
_cell.angle_beta   90.00
_cell.angle_gamma   90.00
#
_symmetry.space_group_name_H-M   'P 1'
#
loop_
_entity.id
_entity.type
_entity.pdbx_description
1 polymer ?
#
loop_
_entity_poly.entity_id
_entity_poly.type
_entity_poly.pdbx_seq_one_letter_code
_entity_poly.pdbx_strand_id
1 'polypeptide(L)' 'MEITVDLDIDTALKLRAMAQAQDRSVDQLIQEVLRAYTSRYKRPCITGLGEFDSGETDVSERAREILKEAVRKGEWP' A
#
# COMPACT_ATOMS: atom_id res chain seq x y z
N MET A 1 14.83 -18.06 -15.21
CA MET A 1 13.49 -18.69 -15.32
C MET A 1 12.62 -17.69 -16.04
N GLU A 2 11.97 -18.12 -17.11
CA GLU A 2 11.06 -17.29 -17.90
C GLU A 2 9.63 -17.53 -17.42
N ILE A 3 8.86 -16.45 -17.24
CA ILE A 3 7.46 -16.50 -16.81
C ILE A 3 6.67 -15.60 -17.74
N THR A 4 5.65 -16.17 -18.38
CA THR A 4 4.70 -15.42 -19.21
C THR A 4 3.48 -15.09 -18.35
N VAL A 5 3.05 -13.83 -18.39
CA VAL A 5 1.87 -13.34 -17.65
C VAL A 5 0.90 -12.68 -18.62
N ASP A 6 -0.39 -12.93 -18.42
CA ASP A 6 -1.44 -12.27 -19.19
C ASP A 6 -1.78 -10.93 -18.55
N LEU A 7 -1.78 -9.88 -19.37
CA LEU A 7 -2.14 -8.52 -18.97
C LEU A 7 -3.26 -8.02 -19.87
N ASP A 8 -4.20 -7.28 -19.30
CA ASP A 8 -5.15 -6.54 -20.12
C ASP A 8 -4.42 -5.46 -20.94
N ILE A 9 -5.04 -5.09 -22.06
CA ILE A 9 -4.46 -4.16 -23.05
C ILE A 9 -4.12 -2.81 -22.41
N ASP A 10 -5.00 -2.29 -21.55
CA ASP A 10 -4.82 -0.98 -20.95
C ASP A 10 -3.63 -0.98 -19.97
N THR A 11 -3.49 -2.03 -19.17
CA THR A 11 -2.35 -2.21 -18.26
C THR A 11 -1.04 -2.38 -19.03
N ALA A 12 -1.03 -3.15 -20.12
CA ALA A 12 0.17 -3.32 -20.95
C ALA A 12 0.61 -1.99 -21.58
N LEU A 13 -0.34 -1.17 -22.06
CA LEU A 13 -0.07 0.15 -22.62
C LEU A 13 0.49 1.11 -21.56
N LYS A 14 -0.12 1.16 -20.38
CA LYS A 14 0.36 2.00 -19.26
C LYS A 14 1.75 1.59 -18.80
N LEU A 15 2.02 0.30 -18.71
CA LEU A 15 3.33 -0.23 -18.32
C LEU A 15 4.41 0.19 -19.32
N ARG A 16 4.12 0.09 -20.62
CA ARG A 16 5.04 0.52 -21.67
C ARG A 16 5.29 2.03 -21.64
N ALA A 17 4.24 2.83 -21.44
CA ALA A 17 4.37 4.28 -21.33
C ALA A 17 5.22 4.68 -20.11
N MET A 18 5.04 4.01 -18.96
CA MET A 18 5.88 4.24 -17.77
C MET A 18 7.33 3.85 -18.01
N ALA A 19 7.60 2.73 -18.68
CA ALA A 19 8.95 2.30 -19.03
C ALA A 19 9.67 3.36 -19.88
N GLN A 20 8.97 3.89 -20.90
CA GLN A 20 9.50 4.96 -21.74
C GLN A 20 9.73 6.26 -20.96
N ALA A 21 8.80 6.67 -20.11
CA ALA A 21 8.91 7.91 -19.33
C ALA A 21 10.08 7.86 -18.32
N GLN A 22 10.46 6.67 -17.86
CA GLN A 22 11.53 6.47 -16.89
C GLN A 22 12.88 6.08 -17.53
N ASP A 23 12.95 5.97 -18.86
CA ASP A 23 14.11 5.44 -19.60
C ASP A 23 14.59 4.07 -19.07
N ARG A 24 13.62 3.18 -18.80
CA ARG A 24 13.84 1.84 -18.24
C ARG A 24 13.18 0.76 -19.09
N SER A 25 13.65 -0.47 -18.95
CA SER A 25 12.98 -1.61 -19.58
C SER A 25 11.75 -2.06 -18.80
N VAL A 26 10.76 -2.61 -19.52
CA VAL A 26 9.54 -3.18 -18.93
C VAL A 26 9.89 -4.27 -17.91
N ASP A 27 10.85 -5.14 -18.23
CA ASP A 27 11.29 -6.22 -17.35
C ASP A 27 11.85 -5.71 -16.02
N GLN A 28 12.63 -4.63 -16.04
CA GLN A 28 13.17 -4.03 -14.82
C GLN A 28 12.05 -3.48 -13.92
N LEU A 29 11.04 -2.84 -14.51
CA LEU A 29 9.89 -2.34 -13.78
C LEU A 29 9.07 -3.49 -13.17
N ILE A 30 8.80 -4.54 -13.95
CA ILE A 30 8.10 -5.74 -13.45
C ILE A 30 8.87 -6.39 -12.30
N GLN A 31 10.19 -6.56 -12.45
CA GLN A 31 11.03 -7.15 -11.40
C GLN A 31 11.01 -6.32 -10.11
N GLU A 32 11.08 -5.00 -10.22
CA GLU A 32 11.02 -4.10 -9.07
C GLU A 32 9.67 -4.20 -8.35
N VAL A 33 8.56 -4.14 -9.09
CA VAL A 33 7.21 -4.26 -8.54
C VAL A 33 7.02 -5.62 -7.86
N LEU A 34 7.43 -6.71 -8.51
CA LEU A 34 7.34 -8.05 -7.93
C LEU A 34 8.22 -8.20 -6.69
N ARG A 35 9.43 -7.60 -6.69
CA ARG A 35 10.29 -7.58 -5.51
C ARG A 35 9.64 -6.80 -4.36
N ALA A 36 9.06 -5.64 -4.63
CA ALA A 36 8.36 -4.85 -3.61
C ALA A 36 7.13 -5.59 -3.07
N TYR A 37 6.33 -6.19 -3.94
CA TYR A 37 5.14 -6.97 -3.58
C TYR A 37 5.51 -8.18 -2.72
N THR A 38 6.44 -9.02 -3.17
CA THR A 38 6.87 -10.22 -2.44
C THR A 38 7.58 -9.89 -1.13
N SER A 39 8.31 -8.77 -1.06
CA SER A 39 8.97 -8.33 0.18
C SER A 39 7.97 -7.82 1.22
N ARG A 40 6.87 -7.19 0.79
CA ARG A 40 5.75 -6.83 1.67
C ARG A 40 5.04 -8.08 2.21
N TYR A 41 4.84 -9.11 1.37
CA TYR A 41 4.20 -10.37 1.79
C TYR A 41 5.10 -11.26 2.67
N LYS A 42 6.42 -11.15 2.59
CA LYS A 42 7.36 -11.94 3.41
C LYS A 42 7.39 -11.57 4.89
N ARG A 43 6.79 -10.44 5.29
CA ARG A 43 6.51 -10.18 6.69
C ARG A 43 5.09 -10.68 6.95
N PRO A 44 4.89 -11.88 7.52
CA PRO A 44 3.61 -12.14 8.14
C PRO A 44 3.44 -11.04 9.19
N CYS A 45 2.53 -10.09 8.93
CA CYS A 45 2.02 -9.27 10.01
C CYS A 45 1.45 -10.26 11.00
N ILE A 46 1.95 -10.19 12.25
CA ILE A 46 1.34 -10.91 13.35
C ILE A 46 -0.14 -10.52 13.30
N THR A 47 -1.04 -11.49 13.25
CA THR A 47 -2.48 -11.26 13.18
C THR A 47 -2.85 -10.25 14.28
N GLY A 48 -3.38 -9.07 13.91
CA GLY A 48 -3.69 -7.96 14.82
C GLY A 48 -2.69 -6.79 14.84
N LEU A 49 -1.56 -6.85 14.12
CA LEU A 49 -0.64 -5.71 13.97
C LEU A 49 -0.94 -4.95 12.67
N GLY A 50 -1.38 -3.69 12.77
CA GLY A 50 -1.67 -2.83 11.61
C GLY A 50 -3.10 -2.93 11.06
N GLU A 51 -4.02 -3.63 11.75
CA GLU A 51 -5.45 -3.65 11.40
C GLU A 51 -6.11 -2.27 11.55
N PHE A 52 -5.47 -1.37 12.30
CA PHE A 52 -5.87 0.02 12.49
C PHE A 52 -4.66 0.91 12.20
N ASP A 53 -4.43 1.24 10.93
CA ASP A 53 -3.50 2.30 10.54
C ASP A 53 -4.26 3.64 10.57
N SER A 54 -4.13 4.36 11.67
CA SER A 54 -4.72 5.70 11.82
C SER A 54 -3.93 6.80 11.11
N GLY A 55 -2.76 6.49 10.50
CA GLY A 55 -1.86 7.50 9.91
C GLY A 55 -1.17 8.43 10.93
N GLU A 56 -1.58 8.37 12.19
CA GLU A 56 -1.06 9.14 13.32
C GLU A 56 -0.55 8.16 14.39
N THR A 57 0.72 8.29 14.79
CA THR A 57 1.38 7.36 15.75
C THR A 57 1.05 7.67 17.21
N ASP A 58 0.43 8.81 17.49
CA ASP A 58 0.12 9.33 18.83
C ASP A 58 -1.37 9.14 19.23
N VAL A 59 -2.17 8.49 18.39
CA VAL A 59 -3.61 8.28 18.62
C VAL A 59 -3.88 7.57 19.96
N SER A 60 -3.05 6.61 20.35
CA SER A 60 -3.15 5.93 21.65
C SER A 60 -2.89 6.87 22.83
N GLU A 61 -1.99 7.84 22.69
CA GLU A 61 -1.67 8.82 23.73
C GLU A 61 -2.76 9.90 23.84
N ARG A 62 -3.36 10.26 22.70
CA ARG A 62 -4.41 11.29 22.59
C ARG A 62 -5.83 10.75 22.68
N ALA A 63 -6.01 9.46 22.96
CA ALA A 63 -7.32 8.80 22.99
C ALA A 63 -8.35 9.57 23.85
N ARG A 64 -7.93 10.10 25.00
CA ARG A 64 -8.81 10.86 25.90
C ARG A 64 -9.29 12.18 25.31
N GLU A 65 -8.45 12.86 24.53
CA GLU A 65 -8.78 14.14 23.89
C GLU A 65 -9.71 13.92 22.70
N ILE A 66 -9.39 12.91 21.87
CA ILE A 66 -10.20 12.51 20.72
C ILE A 66 -11.61 12.12 21.16
N LEU A 67 -11.73 11.29 22.20
CA LEU A 67 -13.02 10.88 22.75
C LEU A 67 -13.82 12.06 23.32
N LYS A 68 -13.16 12.99 24.03
CA LYS A 68 -13.81 14.18 24.58
C LYS A 68 -14.34 15.10 23.48
N GLU A 69 -13.61 15.22 22.38
CA GLU A 69 -14.02 16.00 21.23
C GLU A 69 -15.20 15.35 20.48
N ALA A 70 -15.18 14.03 20.34
CA ALA A 70 -16.27 13.27 19.71
C ALA A 70 -17.59 13.36 20.48
N VAL A 71 -17.55 13.30 21.83
CA VAL A 71 -18.74 13.53 22.69
C VAL A 71 -19.27 14.96 22.52
N ARG A 72 -18.38 15.96 22.45
CA ARG A 72 -18.78 17.36 22.21
C ARG A 72 -19.46 17.54 20.85
N LYS A 73 -19.06 16.77 19.85
CA LYS A 73 -19.63 16.77 18.49
C LYS A 73 -20.87 15.87 18.34
N GLY A 74 -21.18 15.04 19.35
CA GLY A 74 -22.28 14.08 19.30
C GLY A 74 -22.02 12.86 18.41
N GLU A 75 -20.77 12.60 18.06
CA GLU A 75 -20.33 11.53 17.14
C GLU A 75 -19.99 10.23 17.89
N TRP A 76 -19.95 10.27 19.21
CA TRP A 76 -19.69 9.15 20.12
C TRP A 76 -20.63 9.30 21.33
N PRO A 77 -21.18 8.21 21.90
CA PRO A 77 -22.19 8.30 22.97
C PRO A 77 -21.74 9.14 24.17
#